data_AF-A0A841EUU2-F1
#
_entry.id   AF-A0A841EUU2-F1
#
_cell.length_a   1.000
_cell.length_b   1.000
_cell.length_c   1.000
_cell.angle_alpha   90.00
_cell.angle_beta   90.00
_cell.angle_gamma   90.00
#
_symmetry.space_group_name_H-M   'P 1'
#
loop_
_entity.id
_entity.type
_entity.pdbx_description
1 polymer ?
#
loop_
_entity_poly.entity_id
_entity_poly.type
_entity_poly.pdbx_seq_one_letter_code
_entity_poly.pdbx_strand_id
1 'polypeptide(L)'
;MKKNKKRSGICLLTLLLVIGAGCSQQNPDAGTPKNTDEVGQSSPQKVVEKGADTFQEGVMIDVSAYKNEQKYKELLQTLESNMNAMVKKDAVAFEKTFLSQKDFESNRFFLDTQDRYQFVGKPTIIEQEDKDRIDVGVRYRVKGSEVGENFKETGIMYNFKKDASGDWKVIMID
;
A
#
# COMPACT_ATOMS: atom_id res chain seq x y z
N MET A 1 13.48 -49.55 -20.53
CA MET A 1 13.00 -50.06 -19.22
C MET A 1 14.10 -49.90 -18.17
N LYS A 2 13.92 -49.02 -17.18
CA LYS A 2 14.48 -49.11 -15.82
C LYS A 2 13.76 -48.07 -14.96
N LYS A 3 12.96 -48.55 -14.01
CA LYS A 3 12.24 -47.79 -12.98
C LYS A 3 13.21 -47.46 -11.84
N ASN A 4 12.94 -46.38 -11.08
CA ASN A 4 13.19 -46.20 -9.63
C ASN A 4 12.62 -44.82 -9.23
N LYS A 5 11.46 -44.65 -8.58
CA LYS A 5 10.96 -45.03 -7.23
C LYS A 5 11.33 -44.02 -6.12
N LYS A 6 10.35 -43.14 -5.84
CA LYS A 6 9.91 -42.41 -4.62
C LYS A 6 10.78 -42.44 -3.36
N ARG A 7 10.84 -41.30 -2.63
CA ARG A 7 10.43 -41.06 -1.21
C ARG A 7 10.30 -39.53 -0.98
N SER A 8 9.12 -38.92 -0.78
CA SER A 8 8.38 -38.70 0.49
C SER A 8 9.24 -38.51 1.74
N GLY A 9 9.27 -37.28 2.25
CA GLY A 9 9.78 -36.91 3.58
C GLY A 9 8.93 -35.79 4.16
N ILE A 10 7.91 -36.18 4.93
CA ILE A 10 7.18 -35.33 5.88
C ILE A 10 8.13 -35.10 7.05
N CYS A 11 8.38 -33.85 7.45
CA CYS A 11 9.07 -33.55 8.68
C CYS A 11 8.24 -32.59 9.54
N LEU A 12 8.18 -32.98 10.80
CA LEU A 12 7.16 -32.72 11.81
C LEU A 12 7.34 -31.36 12.50
N LEU A 13 6.23 -30.83 13.00
CA LEU A 13 6.07 -29.68 13.90
C LEU A 13 7.15 -29.57 14.99
N THR A 14 7.50 -28.32 15.32
CA THR A 14 7.59 -27.89 16.73
C THR A 14 7.09 -26.46 16.90
N LEU A 15 6.03 -26.35 17.70
CA LEU A 15 5.35 -25.17 18.20
C LEU A 15 6.03 -24.75 19.51
N LEU A 16 6.46 -23.49 19.65
CA LEU A 16 6.87 -22.91 20.93
C LEU A 16 6.17 -21.57 21.12
N LEU A 17 5.11 -21.60 21.94
CA LEU A 17 4.42 -20.46 22.52
C LEU A 17 5.24 -19.95 23.72
N VAL A 18 5.62 -18.69 23.72
CA VAL A 18 6.04 -17.97 24.94
C VAL A 18 5.09 -16.80 25.13
N ILE A 19 4.19 -16.94 26.11
CA ILE A 19 3.31 -15.87 26.58
C ILE A 19 4.03 -15.21 27.75
N GLY A 20 4.56 -14.01 27.53
CA GLY A 20 5.05 -13.12 28.59
C GLY A 20 3.94 -12.14 28.98
N ALA A 21 3.18 -12.48 30.01
CA ALA A 21 2.32 -11.53 30.72
C ALA A 21 3.19 -10.66 31.65
N GLY A 22 3.05 -9.35 31.54
CA GLY A 22 3.71 -8.38 32.41
C GLY A 22 2.86 -7.14 32.59
N CYS A 23 1.77 -7.26 33.36
CA CYS A 23 1.07 -6.13 33.96
C CYS A 23 1.46 -6.07 35.43
N SER A 24 2.04 -4.96 35.88
CA SER A 24 2.20 -4.57 37.29
C SER A 24 2.83 -3.17 37.31
N GLN A 25 2.44 -2.15 38.08
CA GLN A 25 1.30 -1.87 38.94
C GLN A 25 1.40 -0.36 39.22
N GLN A 26 0.27 0.35 39.27
CA GLN A 26 0.18 1.65 39.92
C GLN A 26 0.45 1.49 41.42
N ASN A 27 0.98 2.55 42.07
CA ASN A 27 0.52 2.96 43.38
C ASN A 27 1.02 4.38 43.78
N PRO A 28 0.41 4.99 44.82
CA PRO A 28 -0.07 6.38 44.83
C PRO A 28 0.73 7.27 45.79
N ASP A 29 0.42 8.56 45.81
CA ASP A 29 0.15 9.38 47.01
C ASP A 29 0.03 10.85 46.59
N ALA A 30 -1.13 11.49 46.75
CA ALA A 30 -1.69 12.08 47.97
C ALA A 30 -1.24 13.55 48.15
N GLY A 31 -2.22 14.46 48.07
CA GLY A 31 -2.02 15.89 48.34
C GLY A 31 -3.15 16.78 47.82
N THR A 32 -4.32 16.75 48.45
CA THR A 32 -5.28 17.89 48.47
C THR A 32 -4.87 18.84 49.62
N PRO A 33 -5.42 20.07 49.81
CA PRO A 33 -6.39 20.83 49.00
C PRO A 33 -6.09 22.35 48.87
N LYS A 34 -6.72 23.04 47.91
CA LYS A 34 -7.23 24.41 48.14
C LYS A 34 -8.26 24.85 47.11
N ASN A 35 -9.42 25.26 47.62
CA ASN A 35 -10.51 25.92 46.89
C ASN A 35 -10.05 27.22 46.24
N THR A 36 -10.44 27.43 44.99
CA THR A 36 -10.73 28.74 44.42
C THR A 36 -11.95 28.60 43.52
N ASP A 37 -12.95 29.42 43.77
CA ASP A 37 -14.15 29.57 42.97
C ASP A 37 -13.82 29.91 41.51
N GLU A 38 -14.19 29.03 40.57
CA GLU A 38 -14.44 29.42 39.18
C GLU A 38 -15.72 28.74 38.71
N VAL A 39 -16.78 29.55 38.58
CA VAL A 39 -17.97 29.23 37.79
C VAL A 39 -17.54 29.25 36.32
N GLY A 40 -16.89 28.15 35.90
CA GLY A 40 -16.51 27.88 34.54
C GLY A 40 -17.67 27.19 33.83
N GLN A 41 -18.44 27.99 33.12
CA GLN A 41 -19.48 27.63 32.15
C GLN A 41 -19.15 26.33 31.41
N SER A 42 -19.80 25.24 31.79
CA SER A 42 -19.74 23.94 31.11
C SER A 42 -20.36 24.08 29.73
N SER A 43 -19.52 24.46 28.77
CA SER A 43 -19.83 24.30 27.35
C SER A 43 -19.95 22.80 27.08
N PRO A 44 -21.01 22.33 26.42
CA PRO A 44 -21.07 20.95 25.98
C PRO A 44 -19.83 20.73 25.10
N GLN A 45 -18.94 19.84 25.52
CA GLN A 45 -17.95 19.27 24.61
C GLN A 45 -18.76 18.64 23.49
N LYS A 46 -18.80 19.35 22.36
CA LYS A 46 -19.24 18.83 21.08
C LYS A 46 -18.37 17.61 20.86
N VAL A 47 -18.93 16.44 21.14
CA VAL A 47 -18.40 15.16 20.65
C VAL A 47 -18.33 15.38 19.15
N VAL A 48 -17.12 15.65 18.66
CA VAL A 48 -16.86 15.68 17.23
C VAL A 48 -17.11 14.24 16.81
N GLU A 49 -18.29 14.00 16.25
CA GLU A 49 -18.60 12.77 15.55
C GLU A 49 -17.39 12.42 14.69
N LYS A 50 -16.87 11.22 14.94
CA LYS A 50 -15.82 10.56 14.18
C LYS A 50 -16.12 10.79 12.70
N GLY A 51 -15.32 11.63 12.05
CA GLY A 51 -15.57 12.09 10.68
C GLY A 51 -15.86 10.92 9.76
N ALA A 52 -16.88 11.08 8.91
CA ALA A 52 -17.24 10.10 7.90
C ALA A 52 -15.99 9.59 7.17
N ASP A 53 -15.86 8.28 7.03
CA ASP A 53 -14.73 7.64 6.36
C ASP A 53 -14.64 8.16 4.91
N THR A 54 -13.66 9.03 4.64
CA THR A 54 -13.46 9.65 3.32
C THR A 54 -12.67 8.77 2.36
N PHE A 55 -12.32 7.55 2.78
CA PHE A 55 -11.60 6.59 1.97
C PHE A 55 -12.48 6.06 0.83
N GLN A 56 -11.99 6.18 -0.40
CA GLN A 56 -12.65 5.65 -1.59
C GLN A 56 -11.65 4.84 -2.38
N GLU A 57 -11.84 3.52 -2.35
CA GLU A 57 -11.02 2.58 -3.12
C GLU A 57 -11.08 2.90 -4.62
N GLY A 58 -9.93 2.94 -5.28
CA GLY A 58 -9.86 3.32 -6.68
C GLY A 58 -8.57 4.03 -7.09
N VAL A 59 -8.53 4.39 -8.38
CA VAL A 59 -7.46 5.17 -8.99
C VAL A 59 -8.01 6.56 -9.31
N MET A 60 -7.55 7.57 -8.57
CA MET A 60 -7.99 8.96 -8.63
C MET A 60 -6.79 9.89 -8.86
N ILE A 61 -5.85 9.48 -9.71
CA ILE A 61 -4.67 10.26 -10.04
C ILE A 61 -4.98 11.31 -11.11
N ASP A 62 -4.28 12.45 -11.05
CA ASP A 62 -4.40 13.53 -12.02
C ASP A 62 -3.20 13.52 -12.97
N VAL A 63 -3.42 13.05 -14.20
CA VAL A 63 -2.41 13.02 -15.27
C VAL A 63 -2.51 14.21 -16.22
N SER A 64 -3.39 15.19 -15.94
CA SER A 64 -3.68 16.29 -16.86
C SER A 64 -2.47 17.18 -17.16
N ALA A 65 -1.52 17.27 -16.23
CA ALA A 65 -0.25 17.97 -16.42
C ALA A 65 0.59 17.38 -17.57
N TYR A 66 0.43 16.09 -17.86
CA TYR A 66 1.18 15.36 -18.88
C TYR A 66 0.38 15.15 -20.18
N LYS A 67 -0.82 15.71 -20.30
CA LYS A 67 -1.73 15.45 -21.43
C LYS A 67 -1.15 15.80 -22.81
N ASN A 68 -0.21 16.76 -22.85
CA ASN A 68 0.46 17.20 -24.07
C ASN A 68 1.82 16.52 -24.27
N GLU A 69 2.27 15.70 -23.32
CA GLU A 69 3.56 15.03 -23.36
C GLU A 69 3.41 13.62 -23.92
N GLN A 70 3.37 13.53 -25.25
CA GLN A 70 3.13 12.26 -25.96
C GLN A 70 4.08 11.13 -25.53
N LYS A 71 5.31 11.47 -25.12
CA LYS A 71 6.32 10.50 -24.62
C LYS A 71 5.88 9.73 -23.37
N TYR A 72 4.95 10.27 -22.56
CA TYR A 72 4.50 9.65 -21.32
C TYR A 72 3.14 8.97 -21.44
N LYS A 73 2.48 9.05 -22.60
CA LYS A 73 1.12 8.53 -22.76
C LYS A 73 1.03 7.03 -22.43
N GLU A 74 1.89 6.21 -23.04
CA GLU A 74 1.91 4.75 -22.84
C GLU A 74 2.41 4.36 -21.43
N LEU A 75 3.37 5.12 -20.89
CA LEU A 75 3.87 4.96 -19.53
C LEU A 75 2.72 5.13 -18.51
N LEU A 76 1.98 6.23 -18.61
CA LEU A 76 0.87 6.54 -17.71
C LEU A 76 -0.31 5.58 -17.88
N GLN A 77 -0.57 5.10 -19.10
CA GLN A 77 -1.54 4.02 -19.34
C GLN A 77 -1.14 2.72 -18.63
N THR A 78 0.14 2.35 -18.68
CA THR A 78 0.65 1.15 -17.99
C THR A 78 0.57 1.32 -16.48
N LEU A 79 0.92 2.50 -15.96
CA LEU A 79 0.78 2.85 -14.54
C LEU A 79 -0.68 2.72 -14.07
N GLU A 80 -1.61 3.36 -14.77
CA GLU A 80 -3.04 3.29 -14.45
C GLU A 80 -3.57 1.85 -14.51
N SER A 81 -3.16 1.07 -15.51
CA SER A 81 -3.54 -0.34 -15.62
C SER A 81 -3.04 -1.15 -14.43
N ASN A 82 -1.79 -0.95 -14.01
CA ASN A 82 -1.21 -1.66 -12.87
C ASN A 82 -1.95 -1.30 -11.56
N MET A 83 -2.15 -0.01 -11.28
CA MET A 83 -2.88 0.43 -10.09
C MET A 83 -4.32 -0.07 -10.06
N ASN A 84 -5.01 -0.07 -11.20
CA ASN A 84 -6.36 -0.63 -11.30
C ASN A 84 -6.37 -2.13 -11.03
N ALA A 85 -5.37 -2.87 -11.50
CA ALA A 85 -5.23 -4.28 -11.22
C ALA A 85 -4.97 -4.54 -9.73
N MET A 86 -4.15 -3.71 -9.09
CA MET A 86 -3.90 -3.78 -7.65
C MET A 86 -5.17 -3.52 -6.82
N VAL A 87 -5.93 -2.48 -7.16
CA VAL A 87 -7.23 -2.17 -6.54
C VAL A 87 -8.21 -3.33 -6.69
N LYS A 88 -8.32 -3.89 -7.90
CA LYS A 88 -9.26 -4.99 -8.19
C LYS A 88 -8.78 -6.37 -7.76
N LYS A 89 -7.55 -6.46 -7.22
CA LYS A 89 -6.86 -7.73 -6.94
C LYS A 89 -6.83 -8.68 -8.15
N ASP A 90 -6.68 -8.11 -9.35
CA ASP A 90 -6.65 -8.86 -10.62
C ASP A 90 -5.20 -9.24 -10.97
N ALA A 91 -4.81 -10.46 -10.59
CA ALA A 91 -3.46 -10.96 -10.81
C ALA A 91 -3.05 -11.01 -12.29
N VAL A 92 -3.98 -11.33 -13.19
CA VAL A 92 -3.68 -11.44 -14.63
C VAL A 92 -3.45 -10.05 -15.23
N ALA A 93 -4.28 -9.08 -14.87
CA ALA A 93 -4.08 -7.70 -15.31
C ALA A 93 -2.81 -7.09 -14.71
N PHE A 94 -2.48 -7.42 -13.46
CA PHE A 94 -1.27 -6.96 -12.78
C PHE A 94 -0.02 -7.52 -13.47
N GLU A 95 0.06 -8.84 -13.64
CA GLU A 95 1.17 -9.56 -14.30
C GLU A 95 1.50 -8.99 -15.69
N LYS A 96 0.48 -8.69 -16.51
CA LYS A 96 0.65 -8.16 -17.88
C LYS A 96 1.39 -6.81 -17.96
N THR A 97 1.44 -6.08 -16.86
CA THR A 97 2.13 -4.79 -16.80
C THR A 97 3.62 -4.93 -16.49
N PHE A 98 4.07 -6.09 -16.01
CA PHE A 98 5.47 -6.32 -15.69
C PHE A 98 6.28 -6.74 -16.91
N LEU A 99 7.58 -6.42 -16.88
CA LEU A 99 8.51 -6.76 -17.95
C LEU A 99 8.77 -8.26 -18.01
N SER A 100 8.78 -8.92 -16.85
CA SER A 100 9.01 -10.36 -16.74
C SER A 100 8.19 -10.99 -15.62
N GLN A 101 8.03 -12.31 -15.69
CA GLN A 101 7.41 -13.09 -14.59
C GLN A 101 8.11 -12.84 -13.26
N LYS A 102 9.44 -12.74 -13.28
CA LYS A 102 10.23 -12.53 -12.06
C LYS A 102 9.85 -11.20 -11.39
N ASP A 103 9.70 -10.14 -12.19
CA ASP A 103 9.33 -8.82 -11.69
C ASP A 103 7.90 -8.81 -11.15
N PHE A 104 6.97 -9.56 -11.78
CA PHE A 104 5.64 -9.78 -11.22
C PHE A 104 5.71 -10.49 -9.85
N GLU A 105 6.41 -11.63 -9.76
CA GLU A 105 6.45 -12.41 -8.51
C GLU A 105 7.07 -11.63 -7.34
N SER A 106 8.07 -10.77 -7.60
CA SER A 106 8.65 -9.93 -6.53
C SER A 106 7.70 -8.85 -6.01
N ASN A 107 6.69 -8.47 -6.80
CA ASN A 107 5.72 -7.42 -6.46
C ASN A 107 4.31 -7.99 -6.20
N ARG A 108 4.13 -9.31 -6.30
CA ARG A 108 2.82 -9.96 -6.15
C ARG A 108 2.20 -9.74 -4.77
N PHE A 109 3.01 -9.48 -3.75
CA PHE A 109 2.53 -9.27 -2.38
C PHE A 109 1.46 -8.18 -2.25
N PHE A 110 1.45 -7.16 -3.13
CA PHE A 110 0.39 -6.13 -3.18
C PHE A 110 -1.01 -6.71 -3.47
N LEU A 111 -1.07 -7.88 -4.12
CA LEU A 111 -2.31 -8.61 -4.39
C LEU A 111 -2.66 -9.59 -3.28
N ASP A 112 -1.67 -10.11 -2.56
CA ASP A 112 -1.88 -11.15 -1.56
C ASP A 112 -2.41 -10.59 -0.22
N THR A 113 -2.29 -9.27 0.02
CA THR A 113 -2.90 -8.61 1.20
C THR A 113 -4.40 -8.40 1.04
N GLN A 114 -5.11 -8.25 2.17
CA GLN A 114 -6.50 -7.79 2.19
C GLN A 114 -6.62 -6.26 2.15
N ASP A 115 -5.51 -5.56 1.89
CA ASP A 115 -5.50 -4.11 1.88
C ASP A 115 -6.28 -3.57 0.68
N ARG A 116 -6.96 -2.47 0.94
CA ARG A 116 -7.70 -1.67 -0.04
C ARG A 116 -6.89 -0.43 -0.35
N TYR A 117 -6.83 -0.07 -1.64
CA TYR A 117 -5.98 1.01 -2.13
C TYR A 117 -6.79 2.15 -2.72
N GLN A 118 -6.39 3.37 -2.40
CA GLN A 118 -6.87 4.59 -3.02
C GLN A 118 -5.66 5.38 -3.53
N PHE A 119 -5.42 5.36 -4.84
CA PHE A 119 -4.35 6.13 -5.48
C PHE A 119 -4.83 7.54 -5.78
N VAL A 120 -4.05 8.57 -5.44
CA VAL A 120 -4.51 9.97 -5.50
C VAL A 120 -3.43 10.94 -5.97
N GLY A 121 -3.90 12.07 -6.50
CA GLY A 121 -3.06 13.22 -6.79
C GLY A 121 -2.25 13.06 -8.07
N LYS A 122 -1.32 14.00 -8.28
CA LYS A 122 -0.50 14.05 -9.49
C LYS A 122 0.71 13.10 -9.36
N PRO A 123 0.94 12.18 -10.31
CA PRO A 123 2.17 11.40 -10.37
C PRO A 123 3.39 12.31 -10.55
N THR A 124 4.55 11.88 -10.06
CA THR A 124 5.83 12.57 -10.27
C THR A 124 6.71 11.73 -11.17
N ILE A 125 6.98 12.21 -12.38
CA ILE A 125 7.86 11.54 -13.36
C ILE A 125 9.29 11.99 -13.16
N ILE A 126 10.21 11.03 -13.03
CA ILE A 126 11.65 11.25 -12.86
C ILE A 126 12.35 10.51 -14.00
N GLU A 127 12.89 11.27 -14.95
CA GLU A 127 13.70 10.70 -16.03
C GLU A 127 15.08 10.30 -15.47
N GLN A 128 15.52 9.10 -15.81
CA GLN A 128 16.84 8.60 -15.45
C GLN A 128 17.85 8.95 -16.55
N GLU A 129 19.15 8.94 -16.24
CA GLU A 129 20.22 9.11 -17.24
C GLU A 129 20.14 8.02 -18.33
N ASP A 130 19.72 6.82 -17.92
CA ASP A 130 19.34 5.75 -18.83
C ASP A 130 17.96 6.05 -19.45
N LYS A 131 17.95 6.41 -20.73
CA LYS A 131 16.74 6.79 -21.49
C LYS A 131 15.73 5.65 -21.60
N ASP A 132 16.12 4.42 -21.28
CA ASP A 132 15.20 3.28 -21.25
C ASP A 132 14.51 3.07 -19.89
N ARG A 133 14.81 3.93 -18.89
CA ARG A 133 14.22 3.90 -17.54
C ARG A 133 13.55 5.21 -17.15
N ILE A 134 12.41 5.08 -16.48
CA ILE A 134 11.69 6.19 -15.85
C ILE A 134 11.15 5.72 -14.51
N ASP A 135 11.27 6.57 -13.50
CA ASP A 135 10.60 6.35 -12.22
C ASP A 135 9.36 7.23 -12.10
N VAL A 136 8.30 6.68 -11.52
CA VAL A 136 7.04 7.38 -11.30
C VAL A 136 6.60 7.25 -9.86
N GLY A 137 6.67 8.36 -9.12
CA GLY A 137 6.17 8.45 -7.76
C GLY A 137 4.66 8.70 -7.74
N VAL A 138 3.93 7.92 -6.94
CA VAL A 138 2.48 8.04 -6.77
C VAL A 138 2.14 8.10 -5.29
N ARG A 139 1.17 8.95 -4.92
CA ARG A 139 0.61 8.96 -3.56
C ARG A 139 -0.56 8.01 -3.48
N TYR A 140 -0.68 7.31 -2.35
CA TYR A 140 -1.83 6.45 -2.11
C TYR A 140 -2.21 6.43 -0.64
N ARG A 141 -3.45 6.03 -0.41
CA ARG A 141 -3.96 5.67 0.90
C ARG A 141 -4.22 4.18 0.92
N VAL A 142 -3.89 3.56 2.05
CA VAL A 142 -4.10 2.13 2.28
C VAL A 142 -4.92 1.93 3.54
N LYS A 143 -5.86 1.00 3.47
CA LYS A 143 -6.71 0.61 4.58
C LYS A 143 -6.80 -0.90 4.64
N GLY A 144 -6.48 -1.49 5.78
CA GLY A 144 -6.64 -2.93 6.00
C GLY A 144 -8.12 -3.32 6.10
N SER A 145 -8.35 -4.62 6.31
CA SER A 145 -9.70 -5.21 6.33
C SER A 145 -10.45 -5.04 7.64
N GLU A 146 -9.80 -4.52 8.69
CA GLU A 146 -10.41 -4.46 10.02
C GLU A 146 -11.41 -3.29 10.15
N VAL A 147 -12.56 -3.59 10.75
CA VAL A 147 -13.62 -2.59 10.96
C VAL A 147 -13.11 -1.52 11.93
N GLY A 148 -13.16 -0.26 11.50
CA GLY A 148 -12.76 0.88 12.31
C GLY A 148 -11.28 1.25 12.18
N GLU A 149 -10.51 0.56 11.33
CA GLU A 149 -9.15 0.97 11.00
C GLU A 149 -9.14 2.30 10.23
N ASN A 150 -8.21 3.18 10.58
CA ASN A 150 -7.96 4.40 9.82
C ASN A 150 -7.05 4.09 8.63
N PHE A 151 -7.27 4.76 7.50
CA PHE A 151 -6.33 4.65 6.40
C PHE A 151 -4.99 5.33 6.75
N LYS A 152 -3.90 4.86 6.15
CA LYS A 152 -2.57 5.49 6.17
C LYS A 152 -2.32 6.14 4.81
N GLU A 153 -1.76 7.34 4.78
CA GLU A 153 -1.32 8.00 3.54
C GLU A 153 0.20 7.84 3.39
N THR A 154 0.65 7.44 2.20
CA THR A 154 2.07 7.18 1.90
C THR A 154 2.35 7.38 0.40
N GLY A 155 3.61 7.26 0.01
CA GLY A 155 4.07 7.23 -1.39
C GLY A 155 4.49 5.82 -1.81
N ILE A 156 4.48 5.59 -3.12
CA ILE A 156 5.01 4.41 -3.80
C ILE A 156 5.76 4.85 -5.04
N MET A 157 6.86 4.19 -5.36
CA MET A 157 7.68 4.44 -6.52
C MET A 157 7.57 3.27 -7.50
N TYR A 158 7.19 3.57 -8.73
CA TYR A 158 7.22 2.61 -9.82
C TYR A 158 8.48 2.81 -10.65
N ASN A 159 9.24 1.75 -10.89
CA ASN A 159 10.32 1.79 -11.86
C ASN A 159 9.86 1.13 -13.16
N PHE A 160 10.01 1.85 -14.26
CA PHE A 160 9.65 1.40 -15.59
C PHE A 160 10.87 1.19 -16.45
N LYS A 161 10.79 0.20 -17.34
CA LYS A 161 11.73 -0.02 -18.42
C LYS A 161 10.98 -0.34 -19.71
N LYS A 162 11.52 0.08 -20.86
CA LYS A 162 10.98 -0.36 -22.15
C LYS A 162 11.33 -1.83 -22.43
N ASP A 163 10.37 -2.59 -22.93
CA ASP A 163 10.64 -3.92 -23.47
C ASP A 163 11.26 -3.86 -24.89
N ALA A 164 11.48 -5.02 -25.50
CA ALA A 164 12.08 -5.11 -26.84
C ALA A 164 11.20 -4.51 -27.95
N SER A 165 9.89 -4.37 -27.72
CA SER A 165 8.94 -3.72 -28.63
C SER A 165 8.87 -2.21 -28.41
N GLY A 166 9.46 -1.71 -27.33
CA GLY A 166 9.48 -0.30 -26.95
C GLY A 166 8.36 0.10 -25.99
N ASP A 167 7.53 -0.86 -25.56
CA ASP A 167 6.42 -0.63 -24.63
C ASP A 167 6.95 -0.48 -23.21
N TRP A 168 6.39 0.46 -22.45
CA TRP A 168 6.74 0.63 -21.04
C TRP A 168 6.20 -0.52 -20.19
N LYS A 169 7.07 -1.11 -19.37
CA LYS A 169 6.74 -2.18 -18.44
C LYS A 169 7.28 -1.87 -17.04
N VAL A 170 6.56 -2.32 -16.03
CA VAL A 170 7.00 -2.24 -14.63
C VAL A 170 8.10 -3.27 -14.40
N ILE A 171 9.19 -2.86 -13.77
CA ILE A 171 10.26 -3.76 -13.30
C ILE A 171 10.32 -3.86 -11.78
N MET A 172 9.84 -2.84 -11.07
CA MET A 172 9.80 -2.82 -9.60
C MET A 172 8.78 -1.81 -9.10
N ILE A 173 8.23 -2.08 -7.91
CA ILE A 173 7.41 -1.16 -7.13
C ILE A 173 8.00 -1.14 -5.70
N ASP A 174 8.35 0.05 -5.21
CA ASP A 174 8.97 0.28 -3.88
C ASP A 174 8.16 1.30 -3.05
#